data_AF-A0A6L6LCW8-F1
#
_entry.id   AF-A0A6L6LCW8-F1
#
_cell.length_a   1.000
_cell.length_b   1.000
_cell.length_c   1.000
_cell.angle_alpha   90.00
_cell.angle_beta   90.00
_cell.angle_gamma   90.00
#
_symmetry.space_group_name_H-M   'P 1'
#
loop_
_entity.id
_entity.type
_entity.pdbx_description
1 polymer ?
#
loop_
_entity_poly.entity_id
_entity_poly.type
_entity_poly.pdbx_seq_one_letter_code
_entity_poly.pdbx_strand_id
1 'polypeptide(L)'
;MLKSNKLIIFLISLPFLMVIIFYLRNGHPGYSDDSNFIRNHEAAIKSEIITQLAQEKQDIESVTLLPNTARGEYDNGGDVSGHYHIYFTAYVNNNRERTIRVELFFPDASIPPFTLFPPNPYKDKGKKMSNWLMGNIEVSE
;
A
#
# COMPACT_ATOMS: atom_id res chain seq x y z
N MET A 1 -48.18 12.49 16.32
CA MET A 1 -47.58 11.25 16.90
C MET A 1 -46.90 10.48 15.77
N LEU A 2 -45.56 10.51 15.69
CA LEU A 2 -44.81 9.72 14.71
C LEU A 2 -44.81 8.25 15.19
N LYS A 3 -45.55 7.39 14.51
CA LYS A 3 -45.59 5.94 14.79
C LYS A 3 -44.19 5.37 14.56
N SER A 4 -43.67 4.60 15.51
CA SER A 4 -42.28 4.16 15.55
C SER A 4 -41.90 3.26 14.35
N ASN A 5 -41.42 3.85 13.26
CA ASN A 5 -40.90 3.18 12.05
C ASN A 5 -39.46 2.65 12.21
N LYS A 6 -39.01 2.41 13.45
CA LYS A 6 -37.63 1.98 13.77
C LYS A 6 -37.21 0.74 12.98
N LEU A 7 -38.13 -0.21 12.76
CA LEU A 7 -37.88 -1.41 11.96
C LEU A 7 -37.58 -1.09 10.49
N ILE A 8 -38.31 -0.14 9.90
CA ILE A 8 -38.12 0.28 8.51
C ILE A 8 -36.78 1.00 8.36
N ILE A 9 -36.45 1.89 9.30
CA ILE A 9 -35.14 2.58 9.32
C ILE A 9 -33.99 1.57 9.45
N PHE A 10 -34.15 0.56 10.32
CA PHE A 10 -33.18 -0.51 10.50
C PHE A 10 -33.00 -1.37 9.23
N LEU A 11 -34.09 -1.73 8.55
CA LEU A 11 -34.03 -2.51 7.30
C LEU A 11 -33.39 -1.71 6.17
N ILE A 12 -33.67 -0.40 6.08
CA ILE A 12 -33.06 0.49 5.09
C ILE A 12 -31.57 0.71 5.39
N SER A 13 -31.14 0.72 6.65
CA SER A 13 -29.73 0.90 7.01
C SER A 13 -28.87 -0.36 6.83
N LEU A 14 -29.47 -1.54 6.82
CA LEU A 14 -28.78 -2.82 6.66
C LEU A 14 -27.88 -2.93 5.40
N PRO A 15 -28.29 -2.52 4.18
CA PRO A 15 -27.41 -2.52 3.02
C PRO A 15 -26.23 -1.54 3.17
N PHE A 16 -26.44 -0.37 3.78
CA PHE A 16 -25.35 0.57 4.05
C PHE A 16 -24.34 0.00 5.05
N LEU A 17 -24.82 -0.68 6.10
CA LEU A 17 -23.96 -1.37 7.05
C LEU A 17 -23.14 -2.48 6.38
N MET A 18 -23.76 -3.26 5.49
CA MET A 18 -23.07 -4.29 4.70
C MET A 18 -21.97 -3.70 3.82
N VAL A 19 -22.23 -2.56 3.17
CA VAL A 19 -21.21 -1.84 2.40
C VAL A 19 -20.06 -1.39 3.30
N ILE A 20 -20.35 -0.77 4.44
CA ILE A 20 -19.31 -0.33 5.40
C ILE A 20 -18.46 -1.51 5.88
N ILE A 21 -19.07 -2.63 6.25
CA ILE A 21 -18.36 -3.84 6.69
C ILE A 21 -17.49 -4.39 5.57
N PHE A 22 -17.98 -4.40 4.33
CA PHE A 22 -17.21 -4.84 3.17
C PHE A 22 -15.96 -3.96 2.96
N TYR A 23 -16.11 -2.64 3.05
CA TYR A 23 -15.00 -1.68 2.98
C TYR A 23 -13.95 -1.91 4.08
N LEU A 24 -14.39 -2.11 5.32
CA LEU A 24 -13.51 -2.35 6.45
C LEU A 24 -12.72 -3.66 6.32
N ARG A 25 -13.33 -4.70 5.74
CA ARG A 25 -12.72 -6.04 5.65
C ARG A 25 -11.80 -6.20 4.44
N ASN A 26 -12.18 -5.63 3.30
CA ASN A 26 -11.52 -5.89 2.02
C ASN A 26 -10.76 -4.68 1.46
N GLY A 27 -10.84 -3.52 2.10
CA GLY A 27 -10.32 -2.27 1.54
C GLY A 27 -11.30 -1.64 0.54
N HIS A 28 -10.82 -0.63 -0.19
CA HIS A 28 -11.66 0.14 -1.10
C HIS A 28 -11.82 -0.65 -2.42
N PRO A 29 -13.05 -0.93 -2.89
CA PRO A 29 -13.34 -1.84 -4.00
C PRO A 29 -12.81 -1.41 -5.39
N GLY A 30 -12.09 -0.29 -5.48
CA GLY A 30 -11.44 0.20 -6.70
C GLY A 30 -9.92 0.22 -6.64
N TYR A 31 -9.31 -0.23 -5.54
CA TYR A 31 -7.86 -0.21 -5.33
C TYR A 31 -7.28 -1.62 -5.44
N SER A 32 -6.10 -1.75 -6.05
CA SER A 32 -5.33 -3.01 -6.03
C SER A 32 -4.96 -3.42 -4.60
N ASP A 33 -4.62 -4.69 -4.37
CA ASP A 33 -4.09 -5.14 -3.08
C ASP A 33 -2.88 -4.30 -2.65
N ASP A 34 -1.98 -3.97 -3.58
CA ASP A 34 -0.82 -3.10 -3.35
C ASP A 34 -1.24 -1.70 -2.90
N SER A 35 -2.19 -1.10 -3.61
CA SER A 35 -2.64 0.25 -3.27
C SER A 35 -3.39 0.28 -1.93
N ASN A 36 -4.13 -0.79 -1.62
CA ASN A 36 -4.73 -0.97 -0.30
C ASN A 36 -3.65 -1.15 0.79
N PHE A 37 -2.56 -1.87 0.50
CA PHE A 37 -1.43 -2.01 1.42
C PHE A 37 -0.80 -0.65 1.76
N ILE A 38 -0.48 0.15 0.73
CA ILE A 38 0.09 1.49 0.89
C ILE A 38 -0.83 2.38 1.72
N ARG A 39 -2.14 2.39 1.42
CA ARG A 39 -3.11 3.18 2.17
C ARG A 39 -3.20 2.76 3.64
N ASN A 40 -3.18 1.45 3.92
CA ASN A 40 -3.29 0.94 5.28
C ASN A 40 -2.02 1.22 6.12
N HIS A 41 -0.87 1.46 5.48
CA HIS A 41 0.42 1.77 6.13
C HIS A 41 0.90 3.20 5.86
N GLU A 42 0.02 4.09 5.38
CA GLU A 42 0.38 5.40 4.85
C GLU A 42 1.21 6.23 5.84
N ALA A 43 0.82 6.26 7.12
CA ALA A 43 1.52 7.03 8.14
C ALA A 43 2.95 6.52 8.39
N ALA A 44 3.13 5.19 8.47
CA ALA A 44 4.44 4.59 8.69
C ALA A 44 5.35 4.80 7.48
N ILE A 45 4.83 4.56 6.27
CA ILE A 45 5.55 4.76 5.01
C ILE A 45 6.01 6.23 4.87
N LYS A 46 5.11 7.19 5.09
CA LYS A 46 5.46 8.62 5.02
C LYS A 46 6.57 8.99 6.00
N SER A 47 6.48 8.50 7.24
CA SER A 47 7.50 8.75 8.26
C SER A 47 8.87 8.20 7.85
N GLU A 48 8.90 7.00 7.28
CA GLU A 48 10.13 6.35 6.83
C GLU A 48 10.76 7.10 5.64
N ILE A 49 9.96 7.52 4.65
CA ILE A 49 10.42 8.33 3.51
C ILE A 49 11.05 9.65 3.99
N ILE A 50 10.37 10.38 4.88
CA ILE A 50 10.88 11.64 5.43
C ILE A 50 12.20 11.40 6.17
N THR A 51 12.28 10.32 6.96
CA THR A 51 13.48 9.96 7.72
C THR A 51 14.67 9.70 6.82
N GLN A 52 14.50 8.90 5.76
CA GLN A 52 15.58 8.59 4.82
C GLN A 52 16.03 9.82 4.03
N LEU A 53 15.10 10.58 3.48
CA LEU A 53 15.45 11.76 2.68
C LEU A 53 16.06 12.89 3.53
N ALA A 54 15.66 13.00 4.81
CA ALA A 54 16.31 13.92 5.75
C ALA A 54 17.77 13.51 6.04
N GLN A 55 18.07 12.21 6.13
CA GLN A 55 19.45 11.70 6.26
C GLN A 55 20.30 12.04 5.02
N GLU A 56 19.68 12.06 3.83
CA GLU A 56 20.30 12.49 2.58
C GLU A 56 20.47 14.02 2.46
N LYS A 57 20.20 14.77 3.53
CA LYS A 57 20.23 16.25 3.59
C LYS A 57 19.24 16.92 2.63
N GLN A 58 18.19 16.23 2.23
CA GLN A 58 17.09 16.85 1.51
C GLN A 58 16.16 17.53 2.51
N ASP A 59 15.90 18.83 2.34
CA ASP A 59 14.92 19.54 3.17
C ASP A 59 13.51 19.09 2.79
N ILE A 60 12.88 18.30 3.67
CA ILE A 60 11.57 17.71 3.45
C ILE A 60 10.66 17.96 4.66
N GLU A 61 9.62 18.74 4.42
CA GLU A 61 8.56 19.07 5.37
C GLU A 61 7.37 18.11 5.25
N SER A 62 7.10 17.57 4.05
CA SER A 62 5.95 16.71 3.83
C SER A 62 6.11 15.75 2.66
N VAL A 63 5.38 14.63 2.73
CA VAL A 63 5.28 13.63 1.66
C VAL A 63 3.82 13.31 1.39
N THR A 64 3.44 13.32 0.12
CA THR A 64 2.08 13.01 -0.35
C THR A 64 2.12 11.81 -1.28
N LEU A 65 1.57 10.66 -0.84
CA LEU A 65 1.53 9.43 -1.63
C LEU A 65 0.50 9.58 -2.76
N LEU A 66 0.87 9.26 -4.01
CA LEU A 66 -0.06 9.34 -5.12
C LEU A 66 -0.97 8.10 -5.14
N PRO A 67 -2.30 8.27 -5.15
CA PRO A 67 -3.23 7.16 -5.19
C PRO A 67 -3.10 6.38 -6.51
N ASN A 68 -3.35 5.07 -6.47
CA ASN A 68 -3.39 4.18 -7.64
C ASN A 68 -2.09 4.07 -8.45
N THR A 69 -0.96 4.50 -7.89
CA THR A 69 0.36 4.34 -8.51
C THR A 69 1.08 3.08 -8.05
N ALA A 70 0.59 2.44 -6.98
CA ALA A 70 1.23 1.25 -6.41
C ALA A 70 1.14 0.05 -7.35
N ARG A 71 2.30 -0.55 -7.63
CA ARG A 71 2.47 -1.74 -8.45
C ARG A 71 3.41 -2.69 -7.74
N GLY A 72 2.91 -3.86 -7.40
CA GLY A 72 3.70 -4.90 -6.80
C GLY A 72 4.12 -5.98 -7.79
N GLU A 73 5.39 -6.36 -7.71
CA GLU A 73 5.97 -7.41 -8.55
C GLU A 73 7.07 -8.15 -7.80
N TYR A 74 7.35 -9.37 -8.27
CA TYR A 74 8.54 -10.08 -7.80
C TYR A 74 9.74 -9.67 -8.64
N ASP A 75 10.89 -9.48 -8.00
CA ASP A 75 12.12 -9.43 -8.75
C ASP A 75 12.42 -10.79 -9.40
N ASN A 76 13.30 -10.79 -10.41
CA ASN A 76 13.58 -11.98 -11.19
C ASN A 76 14.34 -13.07 -10.40
N GLY A 77 14.81 -12.79 -9.18
CA GLY A 77 15.47 -13.73 -8.25
C GLY A 77 16.76 -14.40 -8.71
N GLY A 78 17.03 -14.38 -10.02
CA GLY A 78 18.12 -15.09 -10.67
C GLY A 78 18.22 -16.54 -10.21
N ASP A 79 19.46 -16.95 -9.94
CA ASP A 79 19.81 -18.29 -9.46
C ASP A 79 19.62 -18.47 -7.94
N VAL A 80 19.19 -17.43 -7.21
CA VAL A 80 19.21 -17.42 -5.73
C VAL A 80 17.81 -17.49 -5.12
N SER A 81 17.00 -16.46 -5.35
CA SER A 81 15.62 -16.34 -4.87
C SER A 81 15.14 -14.93 -5.16
N GLY A 82 13.87 -14.78 -5.49
CA GLY A 82 13.27 -13.46 -5.66
C GLY A 82 12.45 -13.03 -4.47
N HIS A 83 12.18 -11.74 -4.38
CA HIS A 83 11.32 -11.16 -3.36
C HIS A 83 10.25 -10.27 -3.98
N TYR A 84 9.17 -10.07 -3.23
CA TYR A 84 8.13 -9.14 -3.62
C TYR A 84 8.53 -7.71 -3.29
N HIS A 85 8.18 -6.81 -4.18
CA HIS A 85 8.39 -5.37 -4.06
C HIS A 85 7.10 -4.65 -4.37
N ILE A 86 6.88 -3.48 -3.78
CA ILE A 86 5.83 -2.55 -4.19
C ILE A 86 6.46 -1.23 -4.56
N TYR A 87 6.28 -0.82 -5.82
CA TYR A 87 6.71 0.47 -6.33
C TYR A 87 5.52 1.42 -6.38
N PHE A 88 5.69 2.65 -5.92
CA PHE A 88 4.66 3.68 -6.01
C PHE A 88 5.31 5.06 -6.14
N THR A 89 4.49 6.07 -6.39
CA THR A 89 4.93 7.44 -6.59
C THR A 89 4.47 8.31 -5.44
N ALA A 90 5.30 9.28 -5.03
CA ALA A 90 4.94 10.30 -4.05
C ALA A 90 5.45 11.69 -4.48
N TYR A 91 4.83 12.73 -3.95
CA TYR A 91 5.33 14.11 -4.03
C TYR A 91 6.03 14.48 -2.73
N VAL A 92 7.10 15.24 -2.85
CA VAL A 92 7.81 15.85 -1.72
C VAL A 92 7.42 17.32 -1.61
N ASN A 93 7.21 17.80 -0.39
CA ASN A 93 6.88 19.19 -0.05
C ASN A 93 5.68 19.74 -0.83
N ASN A 94 4.72 18.86 -1.14
CA ASN A 94 3.57 19.16 -2.01
C ASN A 94 3.93 19.78 -3.37
N ASN A 95 5.16 19.58 -3.84
CA ASN A 95 5.61 20.02 -5.15
C ASN A 95 5.36 18.90 -6.17
N ARG A 96 4.46 19.16 -7.14
CA ARG A 96 4.13 18.20 -8.20
C ARG A 96 5.26 17.97 -9.19
N GLU A 97 6.20 18.90 -9.29
CA GLU A 97 7.39 18.75 -10.14
C GLU A 97 8.45 17.88 -9.46
N ARG A 98 8.47 17.84 -8.12
CA ARG A 98 9.38 17.01 -7.34
C ARG A 98 8.73 15.69 -6.98
N THR A 99 8.70 14.80 -7.98
CA THR A 99 8.14 13.47 -7.87
C THR A 99 9.22 12.46 -7.47
N ILE A 100 8.91 11.61 -6.50
CA ILE A 100 9.77 10.49 -6.10
C ILE A 100 9.11 9.14 -6.43
N ARG A 101 9.91 8.18 -6.86
CA ARG A 101 9.54 6.77 -6.92
C ARG A 101 10.07 6.08 -5.68
N VAL A 102 9.21 5.32 -5.03
CA VAL A 102 9.51 4.66 -3.76
C VAL A 102 9.27 3.17 -3.93
N GLU A 103 10.21 2.39 -3.42
CA GLU A 103 10.16 0.94 -3.36
C GLU A 103 9.95 0.48 -1.90
N LEU A 104 9.02 -0.45 -1.69
CA LEU A 104 8.95 -1.25 -0.47
C LEU A 104 9.43 -2.67 -0.79
N PHE A 105 10.37 -3.16 0.00
CA PHE A 105 10.90 -4.51 -0.08
C PHE A 105 10.26 -5.43 0.96
N PHE A 106 9.85 -6.64 0.55
CA PHE A 106 9.21 -7.62 1.42
C PHE A 106 10.09 -8.87 1.57
N PRO A 107 10.96 -8.93 2.60
CA PRO A 107 11.90 -10.04 2.76
C PRO A 107 11.19 -11.39 2.96
N ASP A 108 10.06 -11.40 3.66
CA ASP A 108 9.30 -12.62 3.94
C ASP A 108 8.45 -13.10 2.76
N ALA A 109 8.25 -12.25 1.76
CA ALA A 109 7.59 -12.59 0.51
C ALA A 109 8.60 -13.13 -0.52
N SER A 110 9.34 -14.18 -0.13
CA SER A 110 10.34 -14.81 -0.99
C SER A 110 9.73 -15.87 -1.92
N ILE A 111 10.33 -16.02 -3.09
CA ILE A 111 10.10 -17.08 -4.06
C ILE A 111 11.41 -17.81 -4.40
N PRO A 112 11.37 -19.11 -4.70
CA PRO A 112 12.57 -19.84 -5.12
C PRO A 112 13.08 -19.37 -6.49
N PRO A 113 14.34 -19.69 -6.85
CA PRO A 113 14.87 -19.47 -8.18
C PRO A 113 13.97 -20.06 -9.27
N PHE A 114 13.96 -19.43 -10.46
CA PHE A 114 13.24 -19.91 -11.64
C PHE A 114 11.72 -20.14 -11.44
N THR A 115 11.12 -19.41 -10.50
CA THR A 115 9.66 -19.47 -10.30
C THR A 115 8.94 -18.93 -11.53
N LEU A 116 8.33 -19.84 -12.31
CA LEU A 116 7.62 -19.47 -13.54
C LEU A 116 6.31 -18.70 -13.27
N PHE A 117 5.65 -19.01 -12.15
CA PHE A 117 4.39 -18.40 -11.74
C PHE A 117 4.48 -17.97 -10.27
N PRO A 118 4.83 -16.69 -10.02
CA PRO A 118 4.93 -16.20 -8.67
C PRO A 118 3.59 -16.29 -7.93
N PRO A 119 3.58 -16.76 -6.67
CA PRO A 119 2.36 -16.85 -5.89
C PRO A 119 1.86 -15.46 -5.52
N ASN A 120 0.55 -15.28 -5.39
CA ASN A 120 0.00 -14.04 -4.84
C ASN A 120 0.47 -13.88 -3.37
N PRO A 121 1.29 -12.85 -3.03
CA PRO A 121 1.82 -12.66 -1.68
C PRO A 121 0.72 -12.30 -0.67
N TYR A 122 -0.43 -11.82 -1.16
CA TYR A 122 -1.59 -11.45 -0.36
C TYR A 122 -2.46 -12.63 0.11
N LYS A 123 -2.16 -13.86 -0.30
CA LYS A 123 -2.87 -15.04 0.24
C LYS A 123 -2.46 -15.34 1.69
N ASP A 124 -1.21 -15.07 2.05
CA ASP A 124 -0.64 -15.29 3.38
C ASP A 124 -0.21 -13.95 4.02
N LYS A 125 -1.10 -12.93 3.98
CA LYS A 125 -0.77 -11.54 4.38
C LYS A 125 -0.06 -11.45 5.74
N GLY A 126 -0.53 -12.23 6.72
CA GLY A 126 0.00 -12.21 8.10
C GLY A 126 1.42 -12.75 8.26
N LYS A 127 2.01 -13.32 7.21
CA LYS A 127 3.42 -13.77 7.22
C LYS A 127 4.25 -13.07 6.16
N LYS A 128 3.74 -12.95 4.92
CA LYS A 128 4.54 -12.45 3.80
C LYS A 128 4.55 -10.93 3.69
N MET A 129 3.46 -10.28 4.12
CA MET A 129 3.29 -8.83 3.99
C MET A 129 3.45 -8.09 5.32
N SER A 130 3.80 -8.80 6.40
CA SER A 130 3.89 -8.22 7.75
C SER A 130 5.17 -7.40 7.95
N ASN A 131 6.28 -7.87 7.42
CA ASN A 131 7.57 -7.18 7.51
C ASN A 131 7.90 -6.60 6.14
N TRP A 132 8.14 -5.30 6.12
CA TRP A 132 8.58 -4.56 4.95
C TRP A 132 9.68 -3.60 5.34
N LEU A 133 10.56 -3.33 4.39
CA LEU A 133 11.66 -2.38 4.51
C LEU A 133 11.52 -1.33 3.41
N MET A 134 12.02 -0.13 3.69
CA MET A 134 12.13 0.88 2.66
C MET A 134 13.29 0.52 1.74
N GLY A 135 12.98 0.33 0.45
CA GLY A 135 13.95 0.08 -0.60
C GLY A 135 14.50 1.40 -1.15
N ASN A 136 14.67 1.48 -2.46
CA ASN A 136 15.19 2.68 -3.10
C ASN A 136 14.14 3.80 -3.15
N ILE A 137 14.63 5.03 -3.00
CA ILE A 137 13.88 6.26 -3.26
C ILE A 137 14.58 7.00 -4.41
N GLU A 138 13.98 6.97 -5.59
CA GLU A 138 14.50 7.68 -6.76
C GLU A 138 13.80 9.02 -6.90
N VAL A 139 14.57 10.10 -6.98
CA VAL A 139 14.05 11.44 -7.27
C VAL A 139 14.03 11.62 -8.79
N SER A 140 12.86 11.91 -9.35
CA SER A 140 12.76 12.30 -10.76
C SER A 140 13.16 13.77 -10.87
N GLU A 141 14.22 14.05 -11.62
CA GLU A 141 14.61 15.41 -12.05
C GLU A 141 13.67 15.96 -13.13
#